data_AF-A0A960IJ63-F1
#
_entry.id   AF-A0A960IJ63-F1
#
_cell.length_a   1.000
_cell.length_b   1.000
_cell.length_c   1.000
_cell.angle_alpha   90.00
_cell.angle_beta   90.00
_cell.angle_gamma   90.00
#
_symmetry.space_group_name_H-M   'P 1'
#
loop_
_entity.id
_entity.type
_entity.pdbx_description
1 polymer ?
#
loop_
_entity_poly.entity_id
_entity_poly.type
_entity_poly.pdbx_seq_one_letter_code
_entity_poly.pdbx_strand_id
1 'polypeptide(L)' 'AHRDEIDRWQARADQERLTIVPLKLYFREGRAKLELGLARGRKTIDKRQAIAQRTADREAAREIARARRQPAD' A
#
# COMPACT_ATOMS: atom_id res chain seq x y z
N ALA A 1 16.36 13.08 -20.25
CA ALA A 1 15.86 12.78 -18.89
C ALA A 1 14.89 13.89 -18.49
N HIS A 2 13.76 13.57 -17.87
CA HIS A 2 12.71 14.55 -17.51
C HIS A 2 13.10 15.31 -16.23
N ARG A 3 14.01 16.28 -16.35
CA ARG A 3 14.48 17.12 -15.22
C ARG A 3 13.31 17.84 -14.54
N ASP A 4 12.44 18.45 -15.33
CA ASP A 4 11.29 19.22 -14.84
C ASP A 4 10.30 18.38 -14.02
N GLU A 5 10.13 17.10 -14.36
CA GLU A 5 9.29 16.20 -13.56
C GLU A 5 9.92 15.88 -12.21
N ILE A 6 11.24 15.66 -12.18
CA ILE A 6 11.97 15.40 -10.94
C ILE A 6 11.85 16.61 -10.02
N ASP A 7 12.11 17.81 -10.53
CA ASP A 7 12.07 19.04 -9.75
C ASP A 7 10.64 19.34 -9.24
N ARG A 8 9.62 19.08 -10.06
CA ARG A 8 8.21 19.20 -9.67
C ARG A 8 7.84 18.21 -8.56
N TRP A 9 8.27 16.95 -8.67
CA TRP A 9 7.99 15.92 -7.66
C TRP A 9 8.74 16.19 -6.35
N GLN A 10 9.99 16.66 -6.44
CA GLN A 10 10.79 17.08 -5.30
C GLN A 10 10.12 18.23 -4.54
N ALA A 11 9.72 19.29 -5.27
CA ALA A 11 9.03 20.44 -4.68
C ALA A 11 7.72 20.02 -3.97
N ARG A 12 6.93 19.13 -4.58
CA ARG A 12 5.69 18.63 -3.96
C ARG A 12 5.95 17.74 -2.75
N ALA A 13 6.96 16.87 -2.80
CA ALA A 13 7.35 16.03 -1.67
C ALA A 13 7.73 16.88 -0.45
N ASP A 14 8.54 17.92 -0.66
CA ASP A 14 9.05 18.79 0.39
C ASP A 14 7.94 19.72 0.96
N GLN A 15 7.15 20.36 0.09
CA GLN A 15 6.09 21.29 0.51
C GLN A 15 4.93 20.59 1.23
N GLU A 16 4.45 19.47 0.69
CA GLU A 16 3.25 18.80 1.17
C GLU A 16 3.54 17.72 2.23
N ARG A 17 4.82 17.57 2.64
CA ARG A 17 5.33 16.50 3.50
C ARG A 17 4.90 15.12 3.01
N LEU A 18 5.09 14.88 1.72
CA LEU A 18 4.78 13.62 1.06
C LEU A 18 6.07 12.83 0.82
N THR A 19 5.92 11.52 0.70
CA THR A 19 7.02 10.59 0.44
C THR A 19 6.78 9.93 -0.91
N ILE A 20 7.84 9.86 -1.72
CA ILE A 20 7.82 9.11 -2.98
C ILE A 20 7.91 7.62 -2.65
N VAL A 21 6.95 6.84 -3.11
CA VAL A 21 6.87 5.40 -2.88
C VAL A 21 6.73 4.64 -4.19
N PRO A 22 7.36 3.45 -4.32
CA PRO A 22 7.13 2.58 -5.46
C PRO A 22 5.76 1.92 -5.34
N LEU A 23 4.99 1.94 -6.43
CA LEU A 23 3.68 1.31 -6.53
C LEU A 23 3.81 -0.07 -7.20
N LYS A 24 4.48 -0.13 -8.34
CA LYS A 24 4.64 -1.36 -9.12
C LYS A 24 5.97 -1.38 -9.86
N LEU A 25 6.57 -2.56 -9.96
CA LEU A 25 7.64 -2.85 -10.89
C LEU A 25 7.05 -3.64 -12.06
N TYR A 26 7.27 -3.20 -13.29
CA TYR A 26 6.79 -3.88 -14.49
C TYR A 26 7.85 -3.86 -15.59
N PHE A 27 7.84 -4.86 -16.45
CA PHE A 27 8.74 -4.90 -17.60
C PHE A 27 8.05 -4.32 -18.83
N ARG A 28 8.75 -3.45 -19.55
CA ARG A 28 8.30 -2.92 -20.83
C ARG A 28 9.51 -2.82 -21.76
N GLU A 29 9.38 -3.41 -22.95
CA GLU A 29 10.42 -3.39 -23.99
C GLU A 29 11.79 -3.88 -23.46
N GLY A 30 11.79 -4.98 -22.70
CA GLY A 30 13.00 -5.57 -22.12
C GLY A 30 13.62 -4.78 -20.95
N ARG A 31 12.98 -3.69 -20.50
CA ARG A 31 13.46 -2.86 -19.39
C ARG A 31 12.51 -2.95 -18.21
N ALA A 32 13.07 -3.01 -17.00
CA ALA A 32 12.31 -2.86 -15.77
C ALA A 32 11.95 -1.38 -15.56
N LYS A 33 10.66 -1.10 -15.39
CA LYS A 33 10.09 0.21 -15.13
C LYS A 33 9.41 0.22 -13.76
N LEU A 34 9.58 1.31 -13.04
CA LEU A 34 8.90 1.56 -11.78
C LEU A 34 7.78 2.57 -11.98
N GLU A 35 6.61 2.23 -11.47
CA GLU A 35 5.53 3.17 -11.22
C GLU A 35 5.73 3.77 -9.83
N LEU A 36 5.78 5.10 -9.76
CA LEU A 36 5.97 5.85 -8.51
C LEU A 36 4.67 6.57 -8.13
N GLY A 37 4.49 6.83 -6.83
CA GLY A 37 3.41 7.65 -6.30
C GLY A 37 3.88 8.53 -5.15
N LEU A 38 3.16 9.60 -4.87
CA LEU A 38 3.35 10.44 -3.68
C LEU A 38 2.34 10.00 -2.61
N ALA A 39 2.83 9.70 -1.41
CA ALA A 39 2.00 9.23 -0.32
C ALA A 39 2.29 10.02 0.97
N ARG A 40 1.26 10.18 1.82
CA ARG A 40 1.41 10.70 3.18
C ARG A 40 1.41 9.55 4.17
N GLY A 41 2.36 9.55 5.10
CA GLY A 41 2.35 8.61 6.22
C GLY A 41 1.07 8.74 7.04
N ARG A 42 0.41 7.62 7.37
CA ARG A 42 -0.76 7.62 8.26
C ARG A 42 -0.37 8.00 9.68
N LYS A 43 -1.26 8.70 10.39
CA LYS A 43 -1.07 9.01 11.83
C LYS A 43 -1.06 7.72 12.64
N THR A 44 -0.34 7.72 13.76
CA THR A 44 -0.17 6.53 14.62
C THR A 44 -1.50 5.98 15.14
N ILE A 45 -2.49 6.86 15.36
CA ILE A 45 -3.85 6.49 15.78
C ILE A 45 -4.53 5.65 14.69
N ASP A 46 -4.50 6.11 13.44
CA ASP A 46 -5.09 5.40 12.30
C ASP A 46 -4.44 4.04 12.04
N LYS A 47 -3.13 3.91 12.36
CA LYS A 47 -2.42 2.63 12.25
C LYS A 47 -2.98 1.60 13.24
N ARG A 48 -3.29 1.99 14.48
CA ARG A 48 -3.85 1.08 15.49
C ARG A 48 -5.22 0.57 15.06
N GLN A 49 -6.10 1.46 14.60
CA GLN A 49 -7.41 1.07 14.09
C GLN A 49 -7.31 0.16 12.86
N ALA A 50 -6.44 0.48 11.91
CA ALA A 50 -6.24 -0.35 10.73
C ALA A 50 -5.67 -1.74 11.07
N ILE A 51 -4.76 -1.84 12.04
CA ILE A 51 -4.22 -3.12 12.52
C ILE A 51 -5.34 -3.93 13.19
N ALA A 52 -6.12 -3.32 14.08
CA ALA A 52 -7.24 -3.98 14.76
C ALA A 52 -8.27 -4.52 13.75
N GLN A 53 -8.68 -3.71 12.77
CA GLN A 53 -9.61 -4.12 11.73
C GLN A 53 -9.06 -5.30 10.92
N ARG A 54 -7.79 -5.22 10.49
CA ARG A 54 -7.16 -6.26 9.69
C ARG A 54 -7.00 -7.58 10.46
N THR A 55 -6.79 -7.52 11.77
CA THR A 55 -6.76 -8.70 12.64
C THR A 55 -8.16 -9.31 12.76
N ALA A 56 -9.18 -8.49 13.05
CA ALA A 56 -10.56 -8.93 13.15
C ALA A 56 -11.07 -9.58 11.86
N ASP A 57 -10.80 -8.97 10.70
CA ASP A 57 -11.16 -9.51 9.39
C ASP A 57 -10.49 -10.88 9.15
N ARG A 58 -9.23 -11.03 9.59
CA ARG A 58 -8.46 -12.26 9.42
C ARG A 58 -8.94 -13.38 10.36
N GLU A 59 -9.35 -13.04 11.57
CA GLU A 59 -9.96 -13.99 12.52
C GLU A 59 -11.33 -14.44 12.02
N ALA A 60 -12.19 -13.51 11.61
CA ALA A 60 -13.48 -13.83 11.02
C ALA A 60 -13.33 -14.75 9.79
N ALA A 61 -12.39 -14.44 8.89
CA ALA A 61 -12.12 -15.28 7.73
C ALA A 61 -11.63 -16.70 8.11
N ARG A 62 -10.82 -16.83 9.18
CA ARG A 62 -10.36 -18.12 9.70
C ARG A 62 -11.51 -18.94 10.28
N GLU A 63 -12.40 -18.32 11.06
CA GLU A 63 -13.54 -19.01 11.66
C GLU A 63 -14.54 -19.46 10.59
N ILE A 64 -14.82 -18.63 9.59
CA ILE A 64 -15.64 -19.03 8.43
C ILE A 64 -15.01 -20.21 7.67
N ALA A 65 -13.69 -20.22 7.50
CA ALA A 65 -12.98 -21.32 6.85
C ALA A 65 -12.98 -22.61 7.69
N ARG A 66 -12.93 -22.51 9.03
CA ARG A 66 -13.06 -23.65 9.95
C ARG A 66 -14.47 -24.24 9.92
N ALA A 67 -15.49 -23.39 10.01
CA ALA A 67 -16.89 -23.81 9.93
C ALA A 67 -17.21 -24.50 8.59
N ARG A 68 -16.64 -24.05 7.48
CA ARG A 68 -16.77 -24.71 6.16
C ARG A 68 -16.10 -26.08 6.06
N ARG A 69 -15.13 -26.40 6.93
CA ARG A 69 -14.42 -27.70 6.94
C ARG A 69 -15.12 -28.77 7.75
N GLN A 70 -16.15 -28.42 8.52
CA GLN A 70 -16.94 -29.36 9.30
C GLN A 70 -18.28 -29.57 8.57
N PRO A 71 -18.37 -30.44 7.56
CA PRO A 71 -19.66 -31.02 7.22
C PRO A 71 -20.12 -31.78 8.46
N ALA A 72 -21.30 -31.41 8.96
CA ALA A 72 -21.98 -32.19 9.98
C ALA A 72 -22.14 -33.62 9.45
N ASP A 73 -21.74 -34.61 10.26
CA ASP A 73 -22.22 -35.99 10.13
C ASP A 73 -23.75 -36.03 10.24
#